data_AF-F6UHQ8-F1
#
_entry.id   AF-F6UHQ8-F1
#
_cell.length_a   1.000
_cell.length_b   1.000
_cell.length_c   1.000
_cell.angle_alpha   90.00
_cell.angle_beta   90.00
_cell.angle_gamma   90.00
#
_symmetry.space_group_name_H-M   'P 1'
#
loop_
_entity.id
_entity.type
_entity.pdbx_description
1 polymer ?
#
loop_
_entity_poly.entity_id
_entity_poly.type
_entity_poly.pdbx_seq_one_letter_code
_entity_poly.pdbx_strand_id
1 'polypeptide(L)'
;MRNMKNLLWFIAVLSLMQCVTCQISLTQPGAVIVKPSEVLQLPCKVIGASLTDSSKVASVNWVRQPAGKGLEWLGIIWHNADTRYAQSLQGRITVSRDTNKGEVYLKLTGMKPEETAVYYCAREAQWDIYYERTYKNE
;
A
#
# COMPACT_ATOMS: atom_id res chain seq x y z
N MET A 1 -44.07 19.07 26.56
CA MET A 1 -42.63 19.17 26.89
C MET A 1 -42.01 17.80 26.69
N ARG A 2 -41.36 17.59 25.54
CA ARG A 2 -40.79 16.30 25.11
C ARG A 2 -39.67 15.93 26.08
N ASN A 3 -39.63 14.68 26.53
CA ASN A 3 -38.83 14.21 27.67
C ASN A 3 -37.32 14.26 27.36
N MET A 4 -36.71 15.45 27.54
CA MET A 4 -35.33 15.79 27.18
C MET A 4 -34.30 14.92 27.89
N LYS A 5 -34.65 14.34 29.05
CA LYS A 5 -33.82 13.39 29.79
C LYS A 5 -33.57 12.08 29.02
N ASN A 6 -34.59 11.58 28.31
CA ASN A 6 -34.45 10.37 27.50
C ASN A 6 -33.59 10.65 26.26
N LEU A 7 -33.77 11.82 25.64
CA LEU A 7 -32.96 12.25 24.48
C LEU A 7 -31.48 12.38 24.84
N LEU A 8 -31.16 12.98 26.00
CA LEU A 8 -29.79 13.08 26.49
C LEU A 8 -29.18 11.70 26.81
N TRP A 9 -29.96 10.77 27.34
CA TRP A 9 -29.54 9.38 27.54
C TRP A 9 -29.25 8.66 26.23
N PHE A 10 -30.12 8.80 25.22
CA PHE A 10 -29.89 8.22 23.88
C PHE A 10 -28.62 8.79 23.22
N ILE A 11 -28.39 10.10 23.33
CA ILE A 11 -27.16 10.74 22.81
C ILE A 11 -25.91 10.21 23.54
N ALA A 12 -25.97 10.03 24.86
CA ALA A 12 -24.87 9.45 25.64
C ALA A 12 -24.58 7.99 25.22
N VAL A 13 -25.61 7.16 25.01
CA VAL A 13 -25.45 5.78 24.54
C VAL A 13 -24.89 5.71 23.12
N LEU A 14 -25.32 6.60 22.21
CA LEU A 14 -24.78 6.68 20.85
C LEU A 14 -23.32 7.16 20.84
N SER A 15 -22.90 7.99 21.81
CA SER A 15 -21.50 8.44 21.93
C SER A 15 -20.53 7.36 22.41
N LEU A 16 -21.03 6.28 23.05
CA LEU A 16 -20.23 5.13 23.47
C LEU A 16 -19.91 4.17 22.31
N MET A 17 -20.58 4.31 21.16
CA MET A 17 -20.31 3.52 19.94
C MET A 17 -19.30 4.21 19.00
N GLN A 18 -18.28 4.89 19.54
CA GLN A 18 -17.08 5.17 18.76
C GLN A 18 -16.24 3.91 18.72
N CYS A 19 -16.62 2.97 17.84
CA CYS A 19 -15.79 1.83 17.52
C CYS A 19 -14.53 2.35 16.84
N VAL A 20 -13.42 2.48 17.58
CA VAL A 20 -12.13 2.86 17.02
C VAL A 20 -11.66 1.67 16.17
N THR A 21 -11.90 1.74 14.86
CA THR A 21 -11.35 0.77 13.93
C THR A 21 -9.84 1.00 13.83
N CYS A 22 -9.02 0.11 14.41
CA CYS A 22 -7.57 0.10 14.20
C CYS A 22 -7.27 -0.51 12.82
N GLN A 23 -7.71 0.16 11.76
CA GLN A 23 -7.54 -0.31 10.39
C GLN A 23 -6.36 0.41 9.73
N ILE A 24 -5.43 -0.38 9.18
CA ILE A 24 -4.37 0.11 8.31
C ILE A 24 -4.95 0.20 6.90
N SER A 25 -4.77 1.34 6.23
CA SER A 25 -5.21 1.55 4.86
C SER A 25 -4.10 2.06 3.98
N LEU A 26 -4.18 1.72 2.69
CA LEU A 26 -3.26 2.15 1.65
C LEU A 26 -4.06 2.98 0.66
N THR A 27 -3.59 4.19 0.36
CA THR A 27 -4.24 5.09 -0.60
C THR A 27 -3.29 5.49 -1.72
N GLN A 28 -3.83 5.53 -2.94
CA GLN A 28 -3.11 5.87 -4.17
C GLN A 28 -3.85 7.01 -4.87
N PRO A 29 -3.17 7.78 -5.74
CA PRO A 29 -3.86 8.72 -6.61
C PRO A 29 -4.79 7.97 -7.58
N GLY A 30 -5.66 8.74 -8.24
CA GLY A 30 -6.45 8.23 -9.36
C GLY A 30 -5.60 7.95 -10.60
N ALA A 31 -6.21 8.03 -11.77
CA ALA A 31 -5.52 7.82 -13.04
C ALA A 31 -4.39 8.84 -13.25
N VAL A 32 -3.23 8.36 -13.69
CA VAL A 32 -2.07 9.17 -14.09
C VAL A 32 -1.77 8.87 -15.55
N ILE A 33 -1.62 9.92 -16.36
CA ILE A 33 -1.24 9.82 -17.77
C ILE A 33 0.20 10.29 -17.90
N VAL A 34 1.04 9.44 -18.49
CA VAL A 34 2.46 9.71 -18.78
C VAL A 34 2.73 9.40 -20.23
N LYS A 35 3.61 10.18 -20.88
CA LYS A 35 3.98 9.90 -22.27
C LYS A 35 5.02 8.78 -22.33
N PRO A 36 5.17 8.10 -23.48
CA PRO A 36 6.28 7.19 -23.70
C PRO A 36 7.63 7.86 -23.41
N SER A 37 8.58 7.09 -22.88
CA SER A 37 9.92 7.52 -22.45
C SER A 37 9.96 8.46 -21.22
N GLU A 38 8.82 8.95 -20.72
CA GLU A 38 8.76 9.72 -19.49
C GLU A 38 8.87 8.81 -18.25
N VAL A 39 8.92 9.45 -17.08
CA VAL A 39 9.01 8.77 -15.79
C VAL A 39 7.62 8.70 -15.17
N LEU A 40 7.17 7.49 -14.84
CA LEU A 40 6.03 7.29 -13.96
C LEU A 40 6.52 7.35 -12.51
N GLN A 41 5.82 8.12 -11.67
CA GLN A 41 6.00 8.09 -10.23
C GLN A 41 4.64 8.00 -9.53
N LEU A 42 4.43 6.93 -8.78
CA LEU A 42 3.19 6.67 -8.04
C LEU A 42 3.46 6.66 -6.53
N PRO A 43 2.80 7.52 -5.75
CA PRO A 43 2.79 7.40 -4.29
C PRO A 43 1.75 6.37 -3.82
N CYS A 44 2.07 5.72 -2.70
CA CYS A 44 1.19 4.89 -1.91
C CYS A 44 1.30 5.34 -0.45
N LYS A 45 0.24 5.94 0.08
CA LYS A 45 0.22 6.43 1.46
C LYS A 45 -0.32 5.36 2.39
N VAL A 46 0.46 5.02 3.41
CA VAL A 46 0.08 4.09 4.48
C VAL A 46 -0.44 4.90 5.66
N ILE A 47 -1.68 4.62 6.06
CA ILE A 47 -2.37 5.29 7.15
C ILE A 47 -2.59 4.27 8.28
N GLY A 48 -2.38 4.70 9.53
CA GLY A 48 -2.62 3.87 10.73
C GLY A 48 -1.43 3.01 11.18
N ALA A 49 -0.30 3.05 10.47
CA ALA A 49 0.94 2.39 10.88
C ALA A 49 2.19 3.12 10.37
N SER A 50 3.32 2.95 11.09
CA SER A 50 4.62 3.39 10.61
C SER A 50 5.16 2.42 9.55
N LEU A 51 5.81 2.95 8.51
CA LEU A 51 6.53 2.16 7.51
C LEU A 51 7.74 1.40 8.07
N THR A 52 8.21 1.75 9.27
CA THR A 52 9.33 1.08 9.96
C THR A 52 8.85 0.04 10.98
N ASP A 53 7.55 -0.05 11.24
CA ASP A 53 6.98 -1.01 12.18
C ASP A 53 6.81 -2.36 11.49
N SER A 54 7.76 -3.26 11.66
CA SER A 54 7.73 -4.60 11.07
C SER A 54 6.53 -5.45 11.51
N SER A 55 5.93 -5.13 12.66
CA SER A 55 4.76 -5.84 13.16
C SER A 55 3.46 -5.47 12.44
N LYS A 56 3.43 -4.24 11.90
CA LYS A 56 2.26 -3.68 11.23
C LYS A 56 2.45 -3.48 9.74
N VAL A 57 3.66 -3.33 9.23
CA VAL A 57 3.97 -3.15 7.81
C VAL A 57 5.30 -3.86 7.57
N ALA A 58 5.26 -5.17 7.34
CA ALA A 58 6.50 -5.92 7.13
C ALA A 58 7.16 -5.54 5.80
N SER A 59 6.34 -5.31 4.77
CA SER A 59 6.74 -4.84 3.45
C SER A 59 5.57 -4.15 2.73
N VAL A 60 5.91 -3.38 1.69
CA VAL A 60 4.96 -2.87 0.70
C VAL A 60 5.41 -3.35 -0.69
N ASN A 61 4.51 -4.05 -1.36
CA ASN A 61 4.67 -4.58 -2.71
C ASN A 61 4.03 -3.65 -3.73
N TRP A 62 4.62 -3.61 -4.92
CA TRP A 62 4.05 -3.00 -6.11
C TRP A 62 3.72 -4.08 -7.12
N VAL A 63 2.48 -4.05 -7.59
CA VAL A 63 1.93 -5.00 -8.56
C VAL A 63 1.20 -4.21 -9.62
N ARG A 64 1.20 -4.67 -10.87
CA ARG A 64 0.32 -4.12 -11.91
C ARG A 64 -0.55 -5.19 -12.52
N GLN A 65 -1.66 -4.75 -13.12
CA GLN A 65 -2.54 -5.58 -13.91
C GLN A 65 -2.76 -4.95 -15.29
N PRO A 66 -2.08 -5.46 -16.33
CA PRO A 66 -2.39 -5.07 -17.70
C PRO A 66 -3.80 -5.51 -18.09
N ALA A 67 -4.45 -4.77 -18.99
CA ALA A 67 -5.80 -5.10 -19.45
C ALA A 67 -5.85 -6.53 -20.02
N GLY A 68 -6.79 -7.34 -19.53
CA GLY A 68 -6.98 -8.73 -19.97
C GLY A 68 -5.89 -9.72 -19.49
N LYS A 69 -4.99 -9.31 -18.59
CA LYS A 69 -3.92 -10.16 -18.04
C LYS A 69 -4.02 -10.32 -16.52
N GLY A 70 -3.25 -11.28 -16.00
CA GLY A 70 -3.07 -11.49 -14.56
C GLY A 70 -2.25 -10.39 -13.89
N LEU A 71 -2.09 -10.53 -12.57
CA LEU A 71 -1.24 -9.65 -11.77
C LEU A 71 0.24 -9.92 -12.06
N GLU A 72 1.01 -8.86 -12.25
CA GLU A 72 2.46 -8.88 -12.44
C GLU A 72 3.14 -8.15 -11.27
N TRP A 73 3.95 -8.86 -10.51
CA TRP A 73 4.75 -8.26 -9.44
C TRP A 73 5.89 -7.43 -10.02
N LEU A 74 6.11 -6.23 -9.45
CA LEU A 74 7.11 -5.27 -9.93
C LEU A 74 8.28 -5.12 -8.97
N GLY A 75 7.99 -5.06 -7.69
CA GLY A 75 9.00 -4.83 -6.67
C GLY A 75 8.41 -4.73 -5.27
N ILE A 76 9.29 -4.72 -4.29
CA ILE A 76 8.96 -4.69 -2.87
C ILE A 76 9.95 -3.79 -2.14
N ILE A 77 9.48 -3.17 -1.06
CA ILE A 77 10.32 -2.54 -0.05
C ILE A 77 9.92 -3.05 1.33
N TRP A 78 10.90 -3.53 2.11
CA TRP A 78 10.66 -3.99 3.48
C TRP A 78 10.76 -2.85 4.49
N HIS A 79 10.28 -3.10 5.70
CA HIS A 79 10.36 -2.17 6.84
C HIS A 79 11.79 -1.71 7.17
N ASN A 80 12.81 -2.47 6.79
CA ASN A 80 14.23 -2.14 6.95
C ASN A 80 14.83 -1.38 5.75
N ALA A 81 14.00 -0.96 4.78
CA ALA A 81 14.37 -0.30 3.53
C ALA A 81 15.07 -1.15 2.47
N ASP A 82 15.24 -2.46 2.68
CA ASP A 82 15.70 -3.34 1.61
C ASP A 82 14.69 -3.38 0.47
N THR A 83 15.18 -3.56 -0.76
CA THR A 83 14.34 -3.61 -1.95
C THR A 83 14.67 -4.83 -2.82
N ARG A 84 13.65 -5.35 -3.50
CA ARG A 84 13.82 -6.28 -4.62
C ARG A 84 12.90 -5.89 -5.76
N TYR A 85 13.32 -6.23 -6.97
CA TYR A 85 12.64 -5.85 -8.20
C TYR A 85 12.44 -7.05 -9.12
N ALA A 86 11.44 -6.95 -9.99
CA ALA A 86 11.26 -7.88 -11.08
C ALA A 86 12.42 -7.75 -12.07
N GLN A 87 13.00 -8.88 -12.46
CA GLN A 87 14.16 -8.92 -13.36
C GLN A 87 13.89 -8.19 -14.69
N SER A 88 12.65 -8.23 -15.19
CA SER A 88 12.22 -7.54 -16.41
C SER A 88 12.27 -6.01 -16.34
N LEU A 89 12.33 -5.44 -15.13
CA LEU A 89 12.35 -3.99 -14.88
C LEU A 89 13.68 -3.49 -14.31
N GLN A 90 14.66 -4.38 -14.16
CA GLN A 90 15.97 -4.07 -13.60
C GLN A 90 16.59 -2.86 -14.32
N GLY A 91 17.12 -1.91 -13.55
CA GLY A 91 17.73 -0.67 -14.07
C GLY A 91 16.75 0.44 -14.45
N ARG A 92 15.43 0.20 -14.48
CA ARG A 92 14.41 1.24 -14.73
C ARG A 92 13.46 1.48 -13.57
N ILE A 93 13.25 0.47 -12.73
CA ILE A 93 12.41 0.57 -11.54
C ILE A 93 13.19 1.07 -10.32
N THR A 94 12.53 1.85 -9.48
CA THR A 94 13.00 2.20 -8.14
C THR A 94 11.80 2.20 -7.21
N VAL A 95 11.90 1.48 -6.08
CA VAL A 95 10.93 1.59 -4.99
C VAL A 95 11.62 2.29 -3.83
N SER A 96 10.98 3.32 -3.29
CA SER A 96 11.53 4.11 -2.18
C SER A 96 10.44 4.45 -1.16
N ARG A 97 10.83 5.02 -0.02
CA ARG A 97 9.89 5.45 1.02
C ARG A 97 10.29 6.77 1.67
N ASP A 98 9.28 7.53 2.07
CA ASP A 98 9.39 8.69 2.95
C ASP A 98 8.63 8.37 4.24
N THR A 99 9.38 8.00 5.28
CA THR A 99 8.81 7.60 6.58
C THR A 99 8.13 8.77 7.29
N ASN A 100 8.55 10.01 7.03
CA ASN A 100 7.93 11.19 7.63
C ASN A 100 6.55 11.46 7.04
N LYS A 101 6.36 11.14 5.75
CA LYS A 101 5.06 11.25 5.07
C LYS A 101 4.18 10.01 5.16
N GLY A 102 4.76 8.88 5.58
CA GLY A 102 4.10 7.58 5.53
C GLY A 102 3.83 7.12 4.10
N GLU A 103 4.71 7.47 3.15
CA GLU A 103 4.52 7.19 1.72
C GLU A 103 5.59 6.28 1.16
N VAL A 104 5.17 5.33 0.32
CA VAL A 104 6.03 4.48 -0.50
C VAL A 104 5.85 4.91 -1.96
N TYR A 105 6.94 5.02 -2.72
CA TYR A 105 6.89 5.45 -4.11
C TYR A 105 7.37 4.34 -5.03
N LEU A 106 6.63 4.13 -6.12
CA LEU A 106 7.12 3.42 -7.30
C LEU A 106 7.56 4.45 -8.32
N LYS A 107 8.79 4.34 -8.79
CA LYS A 107 9.32 5.10 -9.93
C LYS A 107 9.68 4.12 -11.04
N LEU A 108 9.20 4.37 -12.24
CA LEU A 108 9.55 3.61 -13.44
C LEU A 108 9.99 4.57 -14.54
N THR A 109 11.24 4.42 -14.99
CA THR A 109 11.81 5.27 -16.05
C THR A 109 11.60 4.65 -17.44
N GLY A 110 11.53 5.51 -18.44
CA GLY A 110 11.40 5.08 -19.83
C GLY A 110 10.10 4.30 -20.05
N MET A 111 8.98 4.89 -19.63
CA MET A 111 7.65 4.26 -19.74
C MET A 111 7.38 3.80 -21.16
N LYS A 112 6.87 2.57 -21.30
CA LYS A 112 6.51 1.99 -22.59
C LYS A 112 4.99 1.81 -22.71
N PRO A 113 4.40 1.91 -23.91
CA PRO A 113 2.96 1.73 -24.08
C PRO A 113 2.41 0.41 -23.51
N GLU A 114 3.16 -0.69 -23.65
CA GLU A 114 2.84 -2.02 -23.12
C GLU A 114 2.83 -2.10 -21.60
N GLU A 115 3.35 -1.09 -20.90
CA GLU A 115 3.35 -1.01 -19.44
C GLU A 115 2.08 -0.32 -18.91
N THR A 116 1.17 0.11 -19.80
CA THR A 116 -0.14 0.66 -19.42
C THR A 116 -0.98 -0.41 -18.70
N ALA A 117 -1.30 -0.13 -17.45
CA ALA A 117 -1.94 -1.08 -16.53
C ALA A 117 -2.60 -0.35 -15.37
N VAL A 118 -3.38 -1.08 -14.57
CA VAL A 118 -3.73 -0.63 -13.22
C VAL A 118 -2.58 -1.00 -12.28
N TYR A 119 -2.14 -0.06 -11.45
CA TYR A 119 -1.04 -0.25 -10.51
C TYR A 119 -1.56 -0.25 -9.08
N TYR A 120 -1.14 -1.25 -8.31
CA TYR A 120 -1.53 -1.46 -6.93
C TYR A 120 -0.31 -1.44 -6.03
N CYS A 121 -0.43 -0.74 -4.90
CA CYS A 121 0.41 -1.01 -3.75
C CYS A 121 -0.33 -1.93 -2.78
N ALA A 122 0.38 -2.94 -2.26
CA ALA A 122 -0.18 -3.92 -1.35
C ALA A 122 0.77 -4.12 -0.18
N ARG A 123 0.25 -4.05 1.04
CA ARG A 123 1.01 -4.42 2.23
C ARG A 123 1.01 -5.93 2.38
N GLU A 124 2.15 -6.51 2.68
CA GLU A 124 2.24 -7.91 3.09
C GLU A 124 1.99 -8.07 4.60
N ALA A 125 1.19 -9.05 4.99
CA ALA A 125 1.01 -9.36 6.40
C ALA A 125 2.29 -10.03 6.93
N GLN A 126 2.73 -9.64 8.13
CA GLN A 126 3.94 -10.21 8.74
C GLN A 126 3.83 -11.73 8.94
N TRP A 127 2.61 -12.22 9.23
CA TRP A 127 2.31 -13.65 9.35
C TRP A 127 2.60 -14.42 8.07
N ASP A 128 2.30 -13.87 6.90
CA ASP A 128 2.53 -14.53 5.62
C ASP A 128 4.04 -14.72 5.37
N ILE A 129 4.86 -13.69 5.64
CA ILE A 129 6.32 -13.78 5.51
C ILE A 129 6.92 -14.77 6.51
N TYR A 130 6.41 -14.79 7.76
CA TYR A 130 6.88 -15.75 8.75
C TYR A 130 6.52 -17.19 8.32
N TYR A 131 5.29 -17.42 7.88
CA TYR A 131 4.83 -18.72 7.39
C TYR A 131 5.62 -19.18 6.16
N GLU A 132 5.83 -18.33 5.14
CA GLU A 132 6.65 -18.70 3.99
C GLU A 132 8.09 -19.05 4.38
N ARG A 133 8.71 -18.27 5.27
CA ARG A 133 10.07 -18.56 5.73
C ARG A 133 10.18 -19.86 6.52
N THR A 134 9.15 -20.21 7.29
CA THR A 134 9.17 -21.36 8.20
C THR A 134 8.69 -22.65 7.56
N TYR A 135 7.79 -22.61 6.57
CA TYR A 135 7.15 -23.80 6.01
C TYR A 135 7.38 -24.06 4.51
N LYS A 136 7.93 -23.11 3.74
CA LYS A 136 8.27 -23.30 2.31
C LYS A 136 9.77 -23.45 2.02
N ASN A 137 10.61 -23.50 3.06
CA ASN A 137 12.04 -23.75 2.94
C ASN A 137 12.43 -25.20 3.35
N GLU A 138 11.50 -26.15 3.22
CA GLU A 138 11.79 -27.60 3.18
C GLU A 138 11.86 -28.09 1.72
#